data_AF-A0A524JUI9-F1
#
_entry.id   AF-A0A524JUI9-F1
#
_cell.length_a   1.000
_cell.length_b   1.000
_cell.length_c   1.000
_cell.angle_alpha   90.00
_cell.angle_beta   90.00
_cell.angle_gamma   90.00
#
_symmetry.space_group_name_H-M   'P 1'
#
loop_
_entity.id
_entity.type
_entity.pdbx_description
1 polymer ?
#
loop_
_entity_poly.entity_id
_entity_poly.type
_entity_poly.pdbx_seq_one_letter_code
_entity_poly.pdbx_strand_id
1 'polypeptide(L)'
;MRKTGLLALLLLVIVSFGVAGGCNNNSGNGGDGGVGEPAPGPNEPQYDLELAIDLMELSLVAYNQRTQCINGGMGAITVPSHYTLKEVIYRSVITGSPCLDDDTVIPFAFIATLDDNIYVVFRGTETFSDEISDIAAFQIPYNFVPNGGKVSLGFLSAYQGDNTNPVQSAILSKLDELTMTGNYSNLYITGHSLGGAVAFLAFPDFSQNVGMIDSVTMYNFAGPAVGDSQFVSTYEATESLNRASFRIVNTNDLVPMLPPLGLNCDNFSYFHVDGEEKIFFGTVLPALPDFAGDSCDLVTIAAQLVVYGLINKDAIGENHSHCTYFSTLCSMGSSPSTCSQRAIGCTP
;
A
#
# COMPACT_ATOMS: atom_id res chain seq x y z
N MET A 1 -38.01 -6.11 19.92
CA MET A 1 -37.26 -5.01 19.25
C MET A 1 -36.15 -5.66 18.44
N ARG A 2 -36.21 -5.54 17.11
CA ARG A 2 -35.43 -6.35 16.16
C ARG A 2 -33.98 -5.83 16.08
N LYS A 3 -33.03 -6.74 16.28
CA LYS A 3 -31.63 -6.62 15.86
C LYS A 3 -31.56 -6.90 14.35
N THR A 4 -31.00 -6.00 13.56
CA THR A 4 -30.60 -6.24 12.17
C THR A 4 -29.08 -6.39 12.16
N GLY A 5 -28.61 -7.62 12.07
CA GLY A 5 -27.21 -7.93 11.76
C GLY A 5 -27.00 -7.84 10.25
N LEU A 6 -25.98 -7.12 9.82
CA LEU A 6 -25.50 -7.11 8.44
C LEU A 6 -24.64 -8.36 8.26
N LEU A 7 -25.07 -9.27 7.39
CA LEU A 7 -24.27 -10.42 6.94
C LEU A 7 -23.13 -9.90 6.05
N ALA A 8 -21.88 -10.13 6.44
CA ALA A 8 -20.74 -10.11 5.53
C ALA A 8 -20.83 -11.36 4.64
N LEU A 9 -21.07 -11.17 3.34
CA LEU A 9 -21.17 -12.25 2.38
C LEU A 9 -19.75 -12.66 1.94
N LEU A 10 -19.21 -13.75 2.52
CA LEU A 10 -18.05 -14.44 1.96
C LEU A 10 -18.50 -15.15 0.67
N LEU A 11 -18.10 -14.64 -0.49
CA LEU A 11 -18.32 -15.31 -1.78
C LEU A 11 -17.14 -16.26 -2.06
N LEU A 12 -17.26 -17.50 -1.59
CA LEU A 12 -16.51 -18.64 -2.10
C LEU A 12 -17.26 -19.18 -3.32
N VAL A 13 -16.73 -18.94 -4.52
CA VAL A 13 -17.35 -19.41 -5.76
C VAL A 13 -16.47 -20.49 -6.40
N ILE A 14 -16.93 -21.73 -6.30
CA ILE A 14 -16.50 -22.87 -7.12
C ILE A 14 -17.36 -22.85 -8.38
N VAL A 15 -16.78 -22.69 -9.58
CA VAL A 15 -17.52 -22.85 -10.84
C VAL A 15 -16.79 -23.78 -11.80
N SER A 16 -17.53 -24.79 -12.23
CA SER A 16 -17.21 -25.81 -13.23
C SER A 16 -17.29 -25.25 -14.65
N PHE A 17 -16.32 -25.65 -15.50
CA PHE A 17 -16.18 -25.22 -16.89
C PHE A 17 -17.34 -25.68 -17.81
N GLY A 18 -17.79 -24.77 -18.68
CA GLY A 18 -18.54 -25.06 -19.91
C GLY A 18 -17.97 -24.22 -21.05
N VAL A 19 -17.41 -24.87 -22.08
CA VAL A 19 -16.73 -24.23 -23.22
C VAL A 19 -17.69 -24.08 -24.41
N ALA A 20 -17.80 -22.88 -24.96
CA ALA A 20 -18.13 -22.55 -26.36
C ALA A 20 -17.77 -21.06 -26.53
N GLY A 21 -16.99 -20.57 -27.48
CA GLY A 21 -16.72 -20.99 -28.86
C GLY A 21 -17.11 -19.82 -29.77
N GLY A 22 -16.15 -19.03 -30.28
CA GLY A 22 -16.43 -18.01 -31.29
C GLY A 22 -15.33 -16.94 -31.44
N CYS A 23 -14.53 -17.05 -32.51
CA CYS A 23 -13.53 -16.06 -32.93
C CYS A 23 -14.20 -14.86 -33.63
N ASN A 24 -13.67 -13.64 -33.48
CA ASN A 24 -13.43 -12.77 -34.63
C ASN A 24 -12.40 -11.66 -34.36
N ASN A 25 -11.55 -11.41 -35.36
CA ASN A 25 -10.45 -10.45 -35.35
C ASN A 25 -10.95 -9.02 -35.63
N ASN A 26 -10.40 -8.02 -34.93
CA ASN A 26 -9.90 -6.82 -35.60
C ASN A 26 -8.85 -6.08 -34.76
N SER A 27 -7.71 -5.82 -35.37
CA SER A 27 -6.52 -5.21 -34.79
C SER A 27 -6.53 -3.68 -34.97
N GLY A 28 -6.20 -2.96 -33.89
CA GLY A 28 -5.92 -1.53 -33.90
C GLY A 28 -4.71 -1.24 -33.01
N ASN A 29 -3.54 -1.17 -33.65
CA ASN A 29 -2.24 -0.94 -33.02
C ASN A 29 -2.04 0.56 -32.77
N GLY A 30 -1.77 0.95 -31.52
CA GLY A 30 -1.42 2.32 -31.14
C GLY A 30 -0.34 2.28 -30.06
N GLY A 31 0.92 2.14 -30.49
CA GLY A 31 2.07 2.30 -29.61
C GLY A 31 2.27 3.78 -29.32
N ASP A 32 2.35 4.13 -28.05
CA ASP A 32 2.86 5.42 -27.60
C ASP A 32 4.30 5.26 -27.11
N GLY A 33 5.18 6.07 -27.69
CA GLY A 33 6.59 6.08 -27.39
C GLY A 33 6.84 6.94 -26.17
N GLY A 34 7.46 6.37 -25.13
CA GLY A 34 7.84 7.08 -23.92
C GLY A 34 8.67 8.33 -24.23
N VAL A 35 8.05 9.48 -24.06
CA VAL A 35 8.76 10.75 -23.87
C VAL A 35 9.16 10.75 -22.40
N GLY A 36 10.46 10.69 -22.11
CA GLY A 36 10.95 10.78 -20.73
C GLY A 36 10.42 12.06 -20.09
N GLU A 37 9.86 11.92 -18.88
CA GLU A 37 9.32 13.06 -18.15
C GLU A 37 10.41 14.13 -17.95
N PRO A 38 10.04 15.41 -18.09
CA PRO A 38 10.99 16.49 -17.85
C PRO A 38 11.50 16.43 -16.41
N ALA A 39 12.80 16.69 -16.22
CA ALA A 39 13.39 16.74 -14.88
C ALA A 39 12.63 17.75 -14.01
N PRO A 40 12.37 17.41 -12.73
CA PRO A 40 11.56 18.22 -11.85
C PRO A 40 12.10 19.65 -11.73
N GLY A 41 11.18 20.62 -11.67
CA GLY A 41 11.54 22.03 -11.54
C GLY A 41 12.28 22.32 -10.23
N PRO A 42 13.02 23.44 -10.11
CA PRO A 42 13.76 23.79 -8.89
C PRO A 42 12.88 24.04 -7.64
N ASN A 43 11.55 23.96 -7.78
CA ASN A 43 10.56 24.12 -6.70
C ASN A 43 9.72 22.86 -6.47
N GLU A 44 10.11 21.72 -7.04
CA GLU A 44 9.45 20.43 -6.81
C GLU A 44 10.22 19.61 -5.78
N PRO A 45 9.51 18.89 -4.88
CA PRO A 45 10.13 17.97 -3.96
C PRO A 45 11.05 17.00 -4.70
N GLN A 46 12.27 16.84 -4.20
CA GLN A 46 13.25 15.95 -4.83
C GLN A 46 13.19 14.57 -4.16
N TYR A 47 13.20 13.54 -4.99
CA TYR A 47 13.35 12.17 -4.52
C TYR A 47 14.70 12.00 -3.80
N ASP A 48 14.65 11.41 -2.60
CA ASP A 48 15.83 11.07 -1.79
C ASP A 48 15.93 9.56 -1.65
N LEU A 49 16.94 8.98 -2.30
CA LEU A 49 17.19 7.54 -2.29
C LEU A 49 17.54 7.01 -0.90
N GLU A 50 18.29 7.76 -0.08
CA GLU A 50 18.67 7.28 1.26
C GLU A 50 17.45 7.22 2.18
N LEU A 51 16.60 8.26 2.10
CA LEU A 51 15.32 8.24 2.80
C LEU A 51 14.42 7.09 2.30
N ALA A 52 14.38 6.82 1.00
CA ALA A 52 13.65 5.67 0.46
C ALA A 52 14.16 4.34 1.03
N ILE A 53 15.48 4.17 1.16
CA ILE A 53 16.08 2.96 1.75
C ILE A 53 15.68 2.82 3.22
N ASP A 54 15.74 3.91 4.00
CA ASP A 54 15.35 3.93 5.42
C ASP A 54 13.86 3.60 5.61
N LEU A 55 12.99 4.17 4.79
CA LEU A 55 11.55 3.91 4.84
C LEU A 55 11.18 2.50 4.34
N MET A 56 11.98 1.93 3.44
CA MET A 56 11.82 0.53 3.04
C MET A 56 12.29 -0.44 4.14
N GLU A 57 13.38 -0.12 4.85
CA GLU A 57 13.80 -0.89 6.04
C GLU A 57 12.69 -0.89 7.11
N LEU A 58 12.11 0.27 7.42
CA LEU A 58 10.99 0.35 8.36
C LEU A 58 9.77 -0.44 7.88
N SER A 59 9.51 -0.49 6.57
CA SER A 59 8.48 -1.39 6.03
C SER A 59 8.78 -2.85 6.34
N LEU A 60 10.03 -3.32 6.20
CA LEU A 60 10.43 -4.67 6.63
C LEU A 60 10.21 -4.90 8.13
N VAL A 61 10.50 -3.90 8.96
CA VAL A 61 10.24 -3.95 10.41
C VAL A 61 8.76 -4.23 10.67
N ALA A 62 7.83 -3.56 9.98
CA ALA A 62 6.39 -3.79 10.17
C ALA A 62 5.98 -5.25 9.89
N TYR A 63 6.58 -5.90 8.90
CA TYR A 63 6.39 -7.34 8.65
C TYR A 63 6.96 -8.18 9.80
N ASN A 64 8.19 -7.88 10.23
CA ASN A 64 8.82 -8.62 11.33
C ASN A 64 8.08 -8.46 12.67
N GLN A 65 7.44 -7.32 12.94
CA GLN A 65 6.62 -7.11 14.14
C GLN A 65 5.43 -8.07 14.20
N ARG A 66 4.86 -8.47 13.06
CA ARG A 66 3.86 -9.54 13.00
C ARG A 66 4.44 -10.84 13.54
N THR A 67 5.60 -11.25 13.03
CA THR A 67 6.30 -12.47 13.46
C THR A 67 6.67 -12.43 14.94
N GLN A 68 7.14 -11.27 15.43
CA GLN A 68 7.41 -11.06 16.85
C GLN A 68 6.14 -11.24 17.70
N CYS A 69 5.01 -10.65 17.28
CA CYS A 69 3.77 -10.77 18.03
C CYS A 69 3.24 -12.20 18.07
N ILE A 70 3.26 -12.91 16.94
CA ILE A 70 2.81 -14.32 16.85
C ILE A 70 3.67 -15.22 17.74
N ASN A 71 4.98 -15.00 17.80
CA ASN A 71 5.90 -15.90 18.49
C ASN A 71 6.18 -15.52 19.95
N GLY A 72 6.05 -14.25 20.31
CA GLY A 72 6.48 -13.70 21.60
C GLY A 72 5.49 -12.75 22.25
N GLY A 73 4.35 -12.49 21.61
CA GLY A 73 3.31 -11.58 22.10
C GLY A 73 3.60 -10.10 21.86
N MET A 74 2.69 -9.23 22.29
CA MET A 74 2.75 -7.79 22.10
C MET A 74 4.03 -7.18 22.70
N GLY A 75 4.51 -7.73 23.82
CA GLY A 75 5.74 -7.28 24.49
C GLY A 75 7.05 -7.61 23.76
N ALA A 76 7.01 -8.45 22.71
CA ALA A 76 8.18 -8.80 21.90
C ALA A 76 8.41 -7.84 20.72
N ILE A 77 7.48 -6.93 20.46
CA ILE A 77 7.53 -6.01 19.32
C ILE A 77 8.61 -4.96 19.52
N THR A 78 9.47 -4.80 18.52
CA THR A 78 10.57 -3.82 18.55
C THR A 78 10.72 -3.06 17.24
N VAL A 79 11.58 -2.04 17.28
CA VAL A 79 12.12 -1.30 16.13
C VAL A 79 13.65 -1.30 16.25
N PRO A 80 14.41 -0.97 15.18
CA PRO A 80 15.87 -0.85 15.28
C PRO A 80 16.26 0.15 16.37
N SER A 81 17.34 -0.14 17.10
CA SER A 81 17.67 0.53 18.38
C SER A 81 17.89 2.05 18.33
N HIS A 82 18.11 2.63 17.15
CA HIS A 82 18.22 4.07 16.98
C HIS A 82 16.85 4.76 16.87
N TYR A 83 15.79 4.02 16.52
CA TYR A 83 14.42 4.50 16.60
C TYR A 83 13.86 4.28 18.01
N THR A 84 12.96 5.18 18.42
CA THR A 84 12.10 4.98 19.59
C THR A 84 10.70 4.59 19.15
N LEU A 85 10.26 3.37 19.46
CA LEU A 85 8.87 2.94 19.25
C LEU A 85 7.94 3.74 20.17
N LYS A 86 6.93 4.39 19.60
CA LYS A 86 5.95 5.21 20.33
C LYS A 86 4.60 4.52 20.49
N GLU A 87 4.16 3.80 19.46
CA GLU A 87 2.87 3.12 19.45
C GLU A 87 2.87 1.96 18.46
N VAL A 88 2.15 0.90 18.79
CA VAL A 88 1.83 -0.18 17.84
C VAL A 88 0.33 -0.16 17.63
N ILE A 89 -0.08 -0.07 16.37
CA ILE A 89 -1.48 0.01 15.97
C ILE A 89 -1.91 -1.37 15.48
N TYR A 90 -2.97 -1.89 16.07
CA TYR A 90 -3.45 -3.24 15.83
C TYR A 90 -4.70 -3.23 14.94
N ARG A 91 -4.96 -4.35 14.29
CA ARG A 91 -6.24 -4.66 13.66
C ARG A 91 -6.81 -5.96 14.22
N SER A 92 -8.14 -6.06 14.20
CA SER A 92 -8.83 -7.30 14.55
C SER A 92 -8.49 -8.42 13.56
N VAL A 93 -8.25 -9.62 14.10
CA VAL A 93 -7.98 -10.82 13.31
C VAL A 93 -9.31 -11.47 12.92
N ILE A 94 -9.59 -11.51 11.62
CA ILE A 94 -10.74 -12.27 11.08
C ILE A 94 -10.29 -13.70 10.73
N THR A 95 -9.10 -13.83 10.15
CA THR A 95 -8.46 -15.09 9.77
C THR A 95 -6.94 -14.99 9.98
N GLY A 96 -6.29 -16.12 10.25
CA GLY A 96 -4.83 -16.20 10.40
C GLY A 96 -4.36 -16.36 11.84
N SER A 97 -3.08 -16.07 12.06
CA SER A 97 -2.41 -16.21 13.36
C SER A 97 -2.43 -14.86 14.11
N PRO A 98 -3.16 -14.75 15.23
CA PRO A 98 -3.13 -13.58 16.09
C PRO A 98 -1.83 -13.53 16.92
N CYS A 99 -1.68 -12.50 17.75
CA CYS A 99 -0.61 -12.43 18.72
C CYS A 99 -0.67 -13.58 19.74
N LEU A 100 0.49 -13.96 20.30
CA LEU A 100 0.59 -15.06 21.26
C LEU A 100 -0.26 -14.83 22.53
N ASP A 101 -0.33 -13.58 22.97
CA ASP A 101 -0.95 -13.13 24.22
C ASP A 101 -2.30 -12.43 24.03
N ASP A 102 -2.76 -12.24 22.78
CA ASP A 102 -4.08 -11.71 22.44
C ASP A 102 -4.56 -12.35 21.13
N ASP A 103 -5.61 -13.18 21.22
CA ASP A 103 -6.16 -13.93 20.09
C ASP A 103 -7.07 -13.11 19.17
N THR A 104 -7.28 -11.83 19.49
CA THR A 104 -8.19 -10.95 18.76
C THR A 104 -7.48 -9.98 17.83
N VAL A 105 -6.16 -9.78 17.98
CA VAL A 105 -5.43 -8.72 17.29
C VAL A 105 -4.13 -9.15 16.63
N ILE A 106 -3.67 -8.34 15.68
CA ILE A 106 -2.35 -8.44 15.06
C ILE A 106 -1.82 -7.03 14.72
N PRO A 107 -0.50 -6.75 14.83
CA PRO A 107 0.07 -5.47 14.44
C PRO A 107 -0.19 -5.16 12.98
N PHE A 108 -0.59 -3.93 12.70
CA PHE A 108 -0.89 -3.46 11.36
C PHE A 108 -0.10 -2.19 10.99
N ALA A 109 0.14 -1.31 11.96
CA ALA A 109 1.03 -0.19 11.77
C ALA A 109 1.83 0.08 13.04
N PHE A 110 2.88 0.89 12.95
CA PHE A 110 3.56 1.42 14.12
C PHE A 110 3.95 2.88 13.92
N ILE A 111 4.17 3.55 15.05
CA ILE A 111 4.69 4.92 15.09
C ILE A 111 6.03 4.88 15.80
N ALA A 112 7.06 5.41 15.16
CA ALA A 112 8.39 5.54 15.73
C ALA A 112 8.93 6.96 15.56
N THR A 113 9.96 7.31 16.33
CA THR A 113 10.65 8.60 16.20
C THR A 113 12.16 8.43 16.16
N LEU A 114 12.82 9.31 15.41
CA LEU A 114 14.28 9.50 15.40
C LEU A 114 14.55 10.99 15.22
N ASP A 115 15.29 11.58 16.14
CA ASP A 115 15.52 13.03 16.21
C ASP A 115 14.19 13.82 16.18
N ASP A 116 14.02 14.73 15.22
CA ASP A 116 12.82 15.56 15.00
C ASP A 116 11.82 14.94 14.01
N ASN A 117 11.96 13.64 13.72
CA ASN A 117 11.16 12.93 12.73
C ASN A 117 10.20 11.94 13.38
N ILE A 118 8.96 11.91 12.88
CA ILE A 118 7.95 10.91 13.19
C ILE A 118 7.80 10.00 11.96
N TYR A 119 7.71 8.69 12.19
CA TYR A 119 7.52 7.68 11.14
C TYR A 119 6.22 6.94 11.42
N VAL A 120 5.28 6.96 10.47
CA VAL A 120 4.07 6.12 10.47
C VAL A 120 4.24 5.07 9.38
N VAL A 121 4.24 3.81 9.81
CA VAL A 121 4.62 2.69 8.94
C VAL A 121 3.51 1.66 8.93
N PHE A 122 2.96 1.39 7.76
CA PHE A 122 1.89 0.41 7.55
C PHE A 122 2.45 -0.91 7.03
N ARG A 123 2.06 -2.02 7.68
CA ARG A 123 2.40 -3.37 7.22
C ARG A 123 1.51 -3.75 6.03
N GLY A 124 2.11 -4.35 5.02
CA GLY A 124 1.36 -5.04 3.98
C GLY A 124 0.84 -6.42 4.40
N THR A 125 0.44 -7.17 3.39
CA THR A 125 0.00 -8.58 3.44
C THR A 125 1.13 -9.51 3.04
N GLU A 126 1.05 -10.77 3.47
CA GLU A 126 2.05 -11.80 3.12
C GLU A 126 1.66 -12.61 1.88
N THR A 127 0.39 -12.57 1.46
CA THR A 127 -0.04 -13.35 0.29
C THR A 127 -0.81 -12.52 -0.73
N PHE A 128 -0.34 -12.60 -1.98
CA PHE A 128 -0.97 -12.00 -3.16
C PHE A 128 -2.42 -12.47 -3.38
N SER A 129 -2.79 -13.67 -2.91
CA SER A 129 -4.19 -14.14 -2.98
C SER A 129 -5.13 -13.37 -2.07
N ASP A 130 -4.67 -12.97 -0.88
CA ASP A 130 -5.45 -12.14 0.04
C ASP A 130 -5.56 -10.70 -0.51
N GLU A 131 -4.57 -10.26 -1.29
CA GLU A 131 -4.52 -8.92 -1.91
C GLU A 131 -5.55 -8.72 -3.02
N ILE A 132 -5.84 -9.74 -3.84
CA ILE A 132 -6.73 -9.59 -5.00
C ILE A 132 -8.15 -9.18 -4.60
N SER A 133 -8.69 -9.67 -3.49
CA SER A 133 -10.05 -9.28 -3.06
C SER A 133 -10.14 -7.82 -2.62
N ASP A 134 -9.08 -7.29 -2.00
CA ASP A 134 -9.01 -5.89 -1.58
C ASP A 134 -8.76 -4.95 -2.77
N ILE A 135 -7.98 -5.43 -3.75
CA ILE A 135 -7.70 -4.77 -5.02
C ILE A 135 -8.98 -4.72 -5.88
N ALA A 136 -9.69 -5.83 -6.06
CA ALA A 136 -10.90 -5.90 -6.89
C ALA A 136 -12.17 -5.38 -6.19
N ALA A 137 -12.03 -4.65 -5.09
CA ALA A 137 -13.17 -4.10 -4.35
C ALA A 137 -13.84 -2.95 -5.10
N PHE A 138 -15.14 -2.79 -4.90
CA PHE A 138 -15.87 -1.61 -5.35
C PHE A 138 -15.39 -0.36 -4.59
N GLN A 139 -15.52 0.79 -5.23
CA GLN A 139 -15.10 2.05 -4.64
C GLN A 139 -16.23 2.69 -3.82
N ILE A 140 -15.86 3.29 -2.69
CA ILE A 140 -16.75 4.05 -1.80
C ILE A 140 -16.19 5.45 -1.54
N PRO A 141 -17.04 6.42 -1.13
CA PRO A 141 -16.58 7.78 -0.88
C PRO A 141 -15.48 7.86 0.20
N TYR A 142 -14.40 8.60 -0.10
CA TYR A 142 -13.34 8.93 0.84
C TYR A 142 -13.65 10.24 1.54
N ASN A 143 -14.05 10.17 2.82
CA ASN A 143 -14.59 11.30 3.58
C ASN A 143 -13.61 11.89 4.62
N PHE A 144 -12.33 11.52 4.56
CA PHE A 144 -11.30 12.05 5.47
C PHE A 144 -10.77 13.42 5.06
N VAL A 145 -10.96 13.78 3.79
CA VAL A 145 -10.65 15.12 3.25
C VAL A 145 -11.82 15.62 2.38
N PRO A 146 -12.01 16.95 2.25
CA PRO A 146 -13.01 17.51 1.36
C PRO A 146 -12.79 17.09 -0.10
N ASN A 147 -13.87 16.75 -0.80
CA ASN A 147 -13.84 16.32 -2.21
C ASN A 147 -12.97 15.09 -2.50
N GLY A 148 -12.71 14.24 -1.50
CA GLY A 148 -11.78 13.10 -1.59
C GLY A 148 -12.08 12.01 -2.63
N GLY A 149 -13.13 12.15 -3.46
CA GLY A 149 -13.47 11.17 -4.48
C GLY A 149 -13.89 9.82 -3.89
N LYS A 150 -13.61 8.74 -4.63
CA LYS A 150 -13.88 7.37 -4.18
C LYS A 150 -12.61 6.53 -4.19
N VAL A 151 -12.54 5.62 -3.23
CA VAL A 151 -11.40 4.71 -3.03
C VAL A 151 -11.87 3.28 -2.80
N SER A 152 -11.01 2.30 -3.00
CA SER A 152 -11.29 0.89 -2.71
C SER A 152 -11.86 0.72 -1.30
N LEU A 153 -12.99 0.00 -1.18
CA LEU A 153 -13.55 -0.38 0.12
C LEU A 153 -12.53 -1.14 0.97
N GLY A 154 -11.77 -2.07 0.38
CA GLY A 154 -10.82 -2.90 1.13
C GLY A 154 -9.72 -2.05 1.78
N PHE A 155 -9.11 -1.17 0.99
CA PHE A 155 -8.06 -0.26 1.47
C PHE A 155 -8.59 0.75 2.49
N LEU A 156 -9.77 1.33 2.24
CA LEU A 156 -10.37 2.26 3.19
C LEU A 156 -10.74 1.57 4.51
N SER A 157 -11.27 0.35 4.47
CA SER A 157 -11.56 -0.44 5.67
C SER A 157 -10.30 -0.77 6.45
N ALA A 158 -9.20 -1.06 5.76
CA ALA A 158 -7.90 -1.28 6.39
C ALA A 158 -7.36 -0.03 7.09
N TYR A 159 -7.49 1.14 6.44
CA TYR A 159 -7.09 2.42 7.00
C TYR A 159 -7.96 2.85 8.18
N GLN A 160 -9.28 2.68 8.07
CA GLN A 160 -10.25 3.02 9.11
C GLN A 160 -10.10 2.15 10.36
N GLY A 161 -9.90 0.85 10.16
CA GLY A 161 -10.06 -0.13 11.23
C GLY A 161 -11.53 -0.35 11.58
N ASP A 162 -11.78 -0.87 12.77
CA ASP A 162 -13.14 -1.11 13.28
C ASP A 162 -13.38 -0.37 14.62
N ASN A 163 -14.57 -0.54 15.20
CA ASN A 163 -14.94 0.15 16.44
C ASN A 163 -14.09 -0.23 17.65
N THR A 164 -13.47 -1.41 17.64
CA THR A 164 -12.61 -1.90 18.72
C THR A 164 -11.16 -1.51 18.47
N ASN A 165 -10.72 -1.56 17.22
CA ASN A 165 -9.36 -1.25 16.79
C ASN A 165 -9.40 -0.20 15.66
N PRO A 166 -9.65 1.09 15.98
CA PRO A 166 -9.76 2.15 14.98
C PRO A 166 -8.37 2.65 14.59
N VAL A 167 -7.87 2.18 13.44
CA VAL A 167 -6.49 2.41 12.99
C VAL A 167 -6.21 3.90 12.77
N GLN A 168 -7.01 4.56 11.93
CA GLN A 168 -6.81 5.97 11.58
C GLN A 168 -6.87 6.90 12.79
N SER A 169 -7.88 6.76 13.66
CA SER A 169 -8.07 7.69 14.78
C SER A 169 -7.07 7.44 15.91
N ALA A 170 -6.60 6.20 16.09
CA ALA A 170 -5.51 5.90 17.00
C ALA A 170 -4.20 6.55 16.55
N ILE A 171 -3.91 6.51 15.23
CA ILE A 171 -2.73 7.19 14.68
C ILE A 171 -2.84 8.71 14.86
N LEU A 172 -3.96 9.33 14.45
CA LEU A 172 -4.13 10.78 14.62
C LEU A 172 -4.00 11.21 16.08
N SER A 173 -4.62 10.47 17.01
CA SER A 173 -4.52 10.77 18.44
C SER A 173 -3.06 10.74 18.93
N LYS A 174 -2.27 9.78 18.43
CA LYS A 174 -0.86 9.69 18.80
C LYS A 174 0.00 10.77 18.14
N LEU A 175 -0.29 11.12 16.89
CA LEU A 175 0.38 12.23 16.22
C LEU A 175 0.12 13.55 16.95
N ASP A 176 -1.12 13.81 17.35
CA ASP A 176 -1.51 14.97 18.16
C ASP A 176 -0.78 15.01 19.51
N GLU A 177 -0.67 13.87 20.20
CA GLU A 177 0.11 13.78 21.44
C GLU A 177 1.58 14.14 21.22
N LEU A 178 2.19 13.59 20.16
CA LEU A 178 3.60 13.81 19.85
C LEU A 178 3.89 15.26 19.45
N THR A 179 3.03 15.88 18.63
CA THR A 179 3.20 17.28 18.19
C THR A 179 2.96 18.28 19.31
N MET A 180 2.14 17.95 20.32
CA MET A 180 1.95 18.79 21.50
C MET A 180 3.08 18.67 22.55
N THR A 181 3.75 17.52 22.62
CA THR A 181 4.72 17.21 23.70
C THR A 181 6.17 17.25 23.26
N GLY A 182 6.43 17.13 21.96
CA GLY A 182 7.77 17.15 21.37
C GLY A 182 7.99 18.33 20.43
N ASN A 183 9.17 18.33 19.80
CA ASN A 183 9.51 19.25 18.73
C ASN A 183 9.85 18.40 17.50
N TYR A 184 8.82 18.08 16.72
CA TYR A 184 8.94 17.28 15.50
C TYR A 184 8.59 18.15 14.30
N SER A 185 9.46 18.16 13.28
CA SER A 185 9.27 18.95 12.07
C SER A 185 8.84 18.10 10.88
N ASN A 186 9.16 16.80 10.88
CA ASN A 186 8.89 15.93 9.74
C ASN A 186 8.02 14.73 10.13
N LEU A 187 7.03 14.44 9.30
CA LEU A 187 6.24 13.22 9.32
C LEU A 187 6.51 12.42 8.06
N TYR A 188 7.07 11.23 8.23
CA TYR A 188 7.25 10.26 7.17
C TYR A 188 6.17 9.19 7.22
N ILE A 189 5.57 8.92 6.07
CA ILE A 189 4.54 7.90 5.90
C ILE A 189 5.08 6.85 4.94
N THR A 190 4.96 5.58 5.29
CA THR A 190 5.45 4.51 4.41
C THR A 190 4.69 3.21 4.55
N GLY A 191 4.83 2.36 3.55
CA GLY A 191 4.37 0.99 3.56
C GLY A 191 4.65 0.30 2.23
N HIS A 192 4.62 -1.04 2.28
CA HIS A 192 4.76 -1.89 1.11
C HIS A 192 3.44 -2.61 0.80
N SER A 193 3.13 -2.86 -0.47
CA SER A 193 1.92 -3.60 -0.89
C SER A 193 0.64 -2.95 -0.36
N LEU A 194 -0.23 -3.69 0.35
CA LEU A 194 -1.38 -3.14 1.09
C LEU A 194 -0.98 -1.97 2.00
N GLY A 195 0.19 -2.02 2.65
CA GLY A 195 0.68 -0.91 3.46
C GLY A 195 0.94 0.35 2.63
N GLY A 196 1.39 0.18 1.38
CA GLY A 196 1.56 1.28 0.43
C GLY A 196 0.23 1.87 -0.06
N ALA A 197 -0.80 1.01 -0.26
CA ALA A 197 -2.16 1.46 -0.52
C ALA A 197 -2.72 2.31 0.63
N VAL A 198 -2.52 1.86 1.86
CA VAL A 198 -2.97 2.60 3.05
C VAL A 198 -2.16 3.88 3.26
N ALA A 199 -0.88 3.90 2.92
CA ALA A 199 -0.06 5.12 2.91
C ALA A 199 -0.61 6.19 1.96
N PHE A 200 -1.12 5.82 0.77
CA PHE A 200 -1.81 6.77 -0.11
C PHE A 200 -3.06 7.39 0.53
N LEU A 201 -3.82 6.62 1.30
CA LEU A 201 -4.99 7.15 2.02
C LEU A 201 -4.60 8.01 3.21
N ALA A 202 -3.46 7.71 3.85
CA ALA A 202 -2.98 8.42 5.02
C ALA A 202 -2.36 9.79 4.68
N PHE A 203 -1.67 9.91 3.54
CA PHE A 203 -0.98 11.13 3.15
C PHE A 203 -1.88 12.38 3.10
N PRO A 204 -3.00 12.42 2.34
CA PRO A 204 -3.84 13.60 2.28
C PRO A 204 -4.58 13.87 3.60
N ASP A 205 -4.97 12.82 4.33
CA ASP A 205 -5.56 12.94 5.68
C ASP A 205 -4.59 13.64 6.64
N PHE A 206 -3.39 13.09 6.80
CA PHE A 206 -2.42 13.63 7.76
C PHE A 206 -1.93 15.01 7.36
N SER A 207 -1.80 15.28 6.06
CA SER A 207 -1.42 16.59 5.55
C SER A 207 -2.41 17.70 5.90
N GLN A 208 -3.70 17.36 6.04
CA GLN A 208 -4.78 18.32 6.34
C GLN A 208 -5.17 18.34 7.83
N ASN A 209 -5.05 17.21 8.52
CA ASN A 209 -5.61 17.02 9.86
C ASN A 209 -4.55 17.00 10.98
N VAL A 210 -3.25 16.82 10.67
CA VAL A 210 -2.19 16.89 11.68
C VAL A 210 -1.65 18.31 11.78
N GLY A 211 -1.90 18.96 12.92
CA GLY A 211 -1.37 20.29 13.21
C GLY A 211 0.11 20.28 13.61
N MET A 212 0.78 21.42 13.43
CA MET A 212 2.13 21.68 13.96
C MET A 212 3.26 20.79 13.42
N ILE A 213 3.13 20.26 12.20
CA ILE A 213 4.21 19.58 11.46
C ILE A 213 4.55 20.37 10.19
N ASP A 214 5.84 20.69 10.04
CA ASP A 214 6.36 21.49 8.93
C ASP A 214 6.33 20.73 7.61
N SER A 215 6.73 19.45 7.60
CA SER A 215 6.81 18.61 6.41
C SER A 215 6.10 17.26 6.59
N VAL A 216 5.32 16.85 5.59
CA VAL A 216 4.76 15.50 5.48
C VAL A 216 5.26 14.90 4.19
N THR A 217 5.93 13.75 4.28
CA THR A 217 6.52 13.10 3.11
C THR A 217 6.15 11.63 3.10
N MET A 218 5.64 11.13 1.99
CA MET A 218 5.26 9.73 1.82
C MET A 218 6.15 9.04 0.80
N TYR A 219 6.66 7.87 1.17
CA TYR A 219 7.27 6.93 0.23
C TYR A 219 6.53 5.61 0.35
N ASN A 220 6.01 5.09 -0.75
CA ASN A 220 5.48 3.73 -0.75
C ASN A 220 6.21 2.83 -1.74
N PHE A 221 6.09 1.54 -1.50
CA PHE A 221 6.78 0.51 -2.25
C PHE A 221 5.74 -0.49 -2.75
N ALA A 222 5.68 -0.70 -4.06
CA ALA A 222 4.73 -1.62 -4.65
C ALA A 222 3.24 -1.32 -4.29
N GLY A 223 2.89 -0.06 -4.07
CA GLY A 223 1.51 0.31 -3.72
C GLY A 223 0.56 0.19 -4.91
N PRO A 224 -0.57 -0.54 -4.80
CA PRO A 224 -1.60 -0.57 -5.84
C PRO A 224 -2.33 0.78 -5.96
N ALA A 225 -3.02 1.00 -7.08
CA ALA A 225 -3.87 2.18 -7.25
C ALA A 225 -5.07 2.14 -6.31
N VAL A 226 -5.40 3.27 -5.69
CA VAL A 226 -6.36 3.28 -4.56
C VAL A 226 -7.72 3.90 -4.87
N GLY A 227 -7.80 4.80 -5.86
CA GLY A 227 -8.99 5.63 -6.03
C GLY A 227 -9.24 6.11 -7.46
N ASP A 228 -10.35 6.80 -7.61
CA ASP A 228 -10.78 7.40 -8.86
C ASP A 228 -10.03 8.69 -9.20
N SER A 229 -10.30 9.24 -10.38
CA SER A 229 -9.67 10.47 -10.85
C SER A 229 -9.93 11.67 -9.93
N GLN A 230 -11.06 11.69 -9.20
CA GLN A 230 -11.35 12.73 -8.22
C GLN A 230 -10.49 12.58 -6.96
N PHE A 231 -10.27 11.34 -6.49
CA PHE A 231 -9.30 11.07 -5.42
C PHE A 231 -7.90 11.53 -5.85
N VAL A 232 -7.44 11.13 -7.04
CA VAL A 232 -6.12 11.52 -7.57
C VAL A 232 -5.96 13.04 -7.64
N SER A 233 -6.94 13.75 -8.22
CA SER A 233 -6.89 15.21 -8.29
C SER A 233 -6.86 15.88 -6.91
N THR A 234 -7.54 15.31 -5.92
CA THR A 234 -7.56 15.85 -4.54
C THR A 234 -6.25 15.56 -3.81
N TYR A 235 -5.69 14.39 -4.06
CA TYR A 235 -4.39 13.97 -3.54
C TYR A 235 -3.28 14.89 -4.06
N GLU A 236 -3.18 15.08 -5.38
CA GLU A 236 -2.16 15.92 -6.02
C GLU A 236 -2.34 17.40 -5.64
N ALA A 237 -3.57 17.86 -5.42
CA ALA A 237 -3.83 19.20 -4.89
C ALA A 237 -3.36 19.37 -3.42
N THR A 238 -3.12 18.29 -2.69
CA THR A 238 -2.51 18.33 -1.35
C THR A 238 -0.99 18.44 -1.41
N GLU A 239 -0.39 18.09 -2.55
CA GLU A 239 1.06 18.14 -2.72
C GLU A 239 1.58 19.57 -2.84
N SER A 240 2.76 19.80 -2.26
CA SER A 240 3.47 21.07 -2.25
C SER A 240 4.93 20.82 -1.86
N LEU A 241 5.75 21.88 -1.78
CA LEU A 241 7.17 21.74 -1.41
C LEU A 241 7.40 20.98 -0.10
N ASN A 242 6.50 21.11 0.88
CA ASN A 242 6.58 20.43 2.18
C ASN A 242 5.53 19.32 2.35
N ARG A 243 4.85 18.93 1.28
CA ARG A 243 3.87 17.85 1.24
C ARG A 243 4.16 17.04 -0.01
N ALA A 244 5.02 16.04 0.10
CA ALA A 244 5.56 15.33 -1.04
C ALA A 244 5.22 13.85 -0.98
N SER A 245 5.01 13.22 -2.13
CA SER A 245 4.90 11.77 -2.19
C SER A 245 5.67 11.16 -3.35
N PHE A 246 6.20 9.96 -3.11
CA PHE A 246 6.98 9.19 -4.07
C PHE A 246 6.55 7.73 -4.05
N ARG A 247 6.55 7.12 -5.23
CA ARG A 247 6.06 5.76 -5.45
C ARG A 247 7.14 4.92 -6.08
N ILE A 248 7.66 3.96 -5.32
CA ILE A 248 8.74 3.13 -5.78
C ILE A 248 8.13 1.86 -6.39
N VAL A 249 8.31 1.72 -7.70
CA VAL A 249 7.66 0.70 -8.51
C VAL A 249 8.71 -0.16 -9.21
N ASN A 250 8.75 -1.45 -8.88
CA ASN A 250 9.42 -2.41 -9.75
C ASN A 250 8.60 -2.57 -11.02
N THR A 251 9.19 -2.32 -12.19
CA THR A 251 8.44 -2.35 -13.45
C THR A 251 7.94 -3.75 -13.84
N ASN A 252 8.47 -4.80 -13.21
CA ASN A 252 8.00 -6.17 -13.38
C ASN A 252 6.91 -6.56 -12.36
N ASP A 253 6.66 -5.74 -11.35
CA ASP A 253 5.67 -6.00 -10.31
C ASP A 253 4.27 -5.70 -10.81
N LEU A 254 3.39 -6.69 -10.65
CA LEU A 254 2.00 -6.60 -11.07
C LEU A 254 1.16 -5.76 -10.11
N VAL A 255 1.48 -5.74 -8.81
CA VAL A 255 0.62 -5.13 -7.79
C VAL A 255 0.39 -3.64 -8.04
N PRO A 256 1.40 -2.83 -8.37
CA PRO A 256 1.18 -1.44 -8.80
C PRO A 256 0.31 -1.31 -10.05
N MET A 257 0.24 -2.32 -10.91
CA MET A 257 -0.62 -2.25 -12.11
C MET A 257 -2.09 -2.60 -11.81
N LEU A 258 -2.41 -2.89 -10.55
CA LEU A 258 -3.73 -3.27 -10.10
C LEU A 258 -4.33 -2.21 -9.15
N PRO A 259 -5.67 -2.07 -9.12
CA PRO A 259 -6.64 -2.70 -10.02
C PRO A 259 -6.45 -2.24 -11.47
N PRO A 260 -7.00 -2.93 -12.49
CA PRO A 260 -6.78 -2.54 -13.88
C PRO A 260 -7.10 -1.06 -14.11
N LEU A 261 -6.07 -0.31 -14.50
CA LEU A 261 -6.13 1.14 -14.61
C LEU A 261 -6.96 1.57 -15.83
N GLY A 262 -7.62 2.71 -15.71
CA GLY A 262 -8.32 3.33 -16.84
C GLY A 262 -9.60 2.63 -17.29
N LEU A 263 -10.06 1.59 -16.57
CA LEU A 263 -11.42 1.08 -16.75
C LEU A 263 -12.43 2.14 -16.33
N ASN A 264 -13.43 2.38 -17.18
CA ASN A 264 -14.50 3.34 -16.92
C ASN A 264 -15.78 2.61 -16.53
N CYS A 265 -15.79 2.04 -15.33
CA CYS A 265 -16.91 1.31 -14.77
C CYS A 265 -17.51 2.06 -13.58
N ASP A 266 -18.82 1.96 -13.40
CA ASP A 266 -19.50 2.60 -12.27
C ASP A 266 -18.95 2.07 -10.94
N ASN A 267 -18.39 2.97 -10.12
CA ASN A 267 -17.72 2.65 -8.85
C ASN A 267 -16.52 1.69 -8.98
N PHE A 268 -15.92 1.61 -10.17
CA PHE A 268 -14.68 0.87 -10.40
C PHE A 268 -13.88 1.57 -11.50
N SER A 269 -13.12 2.59 -11.10
CA SER A 269 -12.23 3.33 -11.97
C SER A 269 -11.00 3.74 -11.17
N TYR A 270 -9.85 3.18 -11.50
CA TYR A 270 -8.62 3.35 -10.74
C TYR A 270 -7.58 4.09 -11.56
N PHE A 271 -6.96 5.07 -10.90
CA PHE A 271 -5.87 5.87 -11.43
C PHE A 271 -4.77 5.96 -10.39
N HIS A 272 -3.58 6.17 -10.89
CA HIS A 272 -2.41 6.43 -10.08
C HIS A 272 -2.18 7.93 -9.96
N VAL A 273 -1.77 8.35 -8.78
CA VAL A 273 -1.16 9.67 -8.55
C VAL A 273 0.24 9.69 -9.13
N ASP A 274 0.73 10.89 -9.44
CA ASP A 274 2.10 11.15 -9.92
C ASP A 274 3.20 10.75 -8.91
N GLY A 275 4.47 10.96 -9.28
CA GLY A 275 5.63 10.70 -8.41
C GLY A 275 6.22 9.28 -8.52
N GLU A 276 6.13 8.65 -9.69
CA GLU A 276 6.66 7.30 -9.93
C GLU A 276 8.19 7.27 -10.08
N GLU A 277 8.83 6.46 -9.25
CA GLU A 277 10.26 6.16 -9.28
C GLU A 277 10.46 4.67 -9.59
N LYS A 278 11.10 4.39 -10.73
CA LYS A 278 11.21 3.04 -11.27
C LYS A 278 12.46 2.32 -10.78
N ILE A 279 12.26 1.10 -10.31
CA ILE A 279 13.34 0.12 -10.10
C ILE A 279 13.08 -1.12 -10.94
N PHE A 280 14.08 -2.01 -11.04
CA PHE A 280 13.98 -3.20 -11.88
C PHE A 280 14.64 -4.41 -11.23
N PHE A 281 13.86 -5.48 -11.06
CA PHE A 281 14.36 -6.81 -10.70
C PHE A 281 13.33 -7.89 -11.04
N GLY A 282 13.72 -9.15 -10.90
CA GLY A 282 12.84 -10.31 -11.06
C GLY A 282 12.49 -10.62 -12.52
N THR A 283 11.32 -11.20 -12.74
CA THR A 283 10.91 -11.82 -14.00
C THR A 283 9.86 -10.99 -14.73
N VAL A 284 10.05 -10.73 -16.02
CA VAL A 284 9.01 -10.06 -16.84
C VAL A 284 7.78 -10.96 -16.95
N LEU A 285 6.64 -10.44 -16.54
CA LEU A 285 5.36 -11.14 -16.57
C LEU A 285 4.70 -11.06 -17.97
N PRO A 286 3.90 -12.08 -18.37
CA PRO A 286 3.04 -11.96 -19.55
C PRO A 286 2.08 -10.77 -19.44
N ALA A 287 1.60 -10.22 -20.56
CA ALA A 287 0.59 -9.18 -20.50
C ALA A 287 -0.67 -9.65 -19.75
N LEU A 288 -1.29 -8.75 -18.97
CA LEU A 288 -2.60 -8.99 -18.38
C LEU A 288 -3.65 -9.29 -19.46
N PRO A 289 -4.72 -10.04 -19.13
CA PRO A 289 -5.88 -10.15 -20.00
C PRO A 289 -6.44 -8.79 -20.40
N ASP A 290 -7.01 -8.70 -21.61
CA ASP A 290 -7.73 -7.51 -22.05
C ASP A 290 -9.12 -7.48 -21.40
N PHE A 291 -9.28 -6.64 -20.39
CA PHE A 291 -10.53 -6.48 -19.64
C PHE A 291 -11.55 -5.57 -20.35
N ALA A 292 -11.19 -4.90 -21.46
CA ALA A 292 -12.11 -3.99 -22.14
C ALA A 292 -13.34 -4.71 -22.70
N GLY A 293 -13.19 -5.98 -23.08
CA GLY A 293 -14.27 -6.84 -23.57
C GLY A 293 -15.27 -7.28 -22.49
N ASP A 294 -14.91 -7.19 -21.21
CA ASP A 294 -15.73 -7.73 -20.11
C ASP A 294 -16.90 -6.82 -19.71
N SER A 295 -17.07 -5.66 -20.38
CA SER A 295 -18.23 -4.77 -20.19
C SER A 295 -18.49 -4.41 -18.72
N CYS A 296 -17.42 -4.20 -17.94
CA CYS A 296 -17.48 -3.93 -16.51
C CYS A 296 -18.07 -5.05 -15.64
N ASP A 297 -18.06 -6.31 -16.11
CA ASP A 297 -18.32 -7.46 -15.25
C ASP A 297 -17.14 -7.68 -14.29
N LEU A 298 -17.21 -7.02 -13.14
CA LEU A 298 -16.18 -7.08 -12.10
C LEU A 298 -15.94 -8.49 -11.57
N VAL A 299 -16.95 -9.38 -11.63
CA VAL A 299 -16.77 -10.77 -11.21
C VAL A 299 -15.90 -11.51 -12.21
N THR A 300 -16.14 -11.29 -13.51
CA THR A 300 -15.33 -11.87 -14.58
C THR A 300 -13.90 -11.32 -14.55
N ILE A 301 -13.73 -9.99 -14.40
CA ILE A 301 -12.41 -9.36 -14.29
C ILE A 301 -11.64 -9.92 -13.08
N ALA A 302 -12.27 -9.98 -11.91
CA ALA A 302 -11.64 -10.54 -10.71
C ALA A 302 -11.26 -12.02 -10.89
N ALA A 303 -12.12 -12.82 -11.52
CA ALA A 303 -11.82 -14.23 -11.79
C ALA A 303 -10.62 -14.40 -12.73
N GLN A 304 -10.52 -13.57 -13.78
CA GLN A 304 -9.38 -13.57 -14.70
C GLN A 304 -8.08 -13.18 -13.97
N LEU A 305 -8.12 -12.16 -13.11
CA LEU A 305 -6.97 -11.76 -12.28
C LEU A 305 -6.52 -12.87 -11.33
N VAL A 306 -7.46 -13.57 -10.69
CA VAL A 306 -7.15 -14.73 -9.82
C VAL A 306 -6.47 -15.84 -10.64
N VAL A 307 -7.01 -16.19 -11.80
CA VAL A 307 -6.42 -17.23 -12.66
C VAL A 307 -5.02 -16.82 -13.12
N TYR A 308 -4.85 -15.57 -13.55
CA TYR A 308 -3.55 -15.02 -13.92
C TYR A 308 -2.56 -15.09 -12.74
N GLY A 309 -3.00 -14.69 -11.55
CA GLY A 309 -2.21 -14.72 -10.33
C GLY A 309 -1.77 -16.13 -9.93
N LEU A 310 -2.64 -17.12 -10.12
CA LEU A 310 -2.32 -18.53 -9.86
C LEU A 310 -1.31 -19.09 -10.86
N ILE A 311 -1.43 -18.74 -12.14
CA ILE A 311 -0.50 -19.19 -13.20
C ILE A 311 0.90 -18.61 -13.00
N ASN A 312 0.98 -17.35 -12.58
CA ASN A 312 2.24 -16.60 -12.48
C ASN A 312 2.70 -16.39 -11.02
N LYS A 313 2.20 -17.19 -10.08
CA LYS A 313 2.35 -16.98 -8.63
C LYS A 313 3.80 -16.75 -8.19
N ASP A 314 4.73 -17.55 -8.69
CA ASP A 314 6.14 -17.48 -8.26
C ASP A 314 6.81 -16.21 -8.76
N ALA A 315 6.62 -15.84 -10.03
CA ALA A 315 7.16 -14.61 -10.59
C ALA A 315 6.54 -13.37 -9.94
N ILE A 316 5.23 -13.39 -9.66
CA ILE A 316 4.57 -12.30 -8.91
C ILE A 316 5.17 -12.20 -7.51
N GLY A 317 5.33 -13.32 -6.80
CA GLY A 317 5.92 -13.33 -5.45
C GLY A 317 7.36 -12.82 -5.41
N GLU A 318 8.17 -13.15 -6.43
CA GLU A 318 9.53 -12.61 -6.59
C GLU A 318 9.49 -11.10 -6.85
N ASN A 319 8.71 -10.66 -7.84
CA ASN A 319 8.64 -9.26 -8.26
C ASN A 319 8.06 -8.33 -7.20
N HIS A 320 7.18 -8.87 -6.34
CA HIS A 320 6.50 -8.17 -5.26
C HIS A 320 7.16 -8.39 -3.88
N SER A 321 8.36 -8.97 -3.85
CA SER A 321 9.05 -9.27 -2.59
C SER A 321 9.59 -8.00 -1.94
N HIS A 322 9.05 -7.64 -0.78
CA HIS A 322 9.55 -6.56 0.07
C HIS A 322 11.07 -6.67 0.38
N CYS A 323 11.59 -7.89 0.57
CA CYS A 323 13.01 -8.12 0.79
C CYS A 323 13.85 -7.79 -0.46
N THR A 324 13.30 -8.06 -1.65
CA THR A 324 13.97 -7.76 -2.92
C THR A 324 13.87 -6.27 -3.28
N TYR A 325 12.75 -5.62 -2.97
CA TYR A 325 12.64 -4.15 -3.02
C TYR A 325 13.71 -3.50 -2.15
N PHE A 326 13.84 -3.92 -0.88
CA PHE A 326 14.85 -3.39 0.03
C PHE A 326 16.28 -3.62 -0.47
N SER A 327 16.62 -4.85 -0.85
CA SER A 327 17.98 -5.19 -1.29
C SER A 327 18.37 -4.45 -2.58
N THR A 328 17.42 -4.28 -3.51
CA THR A 328 17.61 -3.52 -4.75
C THR A 328 17.93 -2.06 -4.43
N LEU A 329 17.06 -1.38 -3.66
CA LEU A 329 17.27 0.03 -3.28
C LEU A 329 18.56 0.21 -2.50
N CYS A 330 18.81 -0.62 -1.50
CA CYS A 330 19.98 -0.53 -0.66
C CYS A 330 21.29 -0.73 -1.45
N SER A 331 21.27 -1.54 -2.51
CA SER A 331 22.41 -1.71 -3.42
C SER A 331 22.71 -0.48 -4.27
N MET A 332 21.72 0.39 -4.48
CA MET A 332 21.84 1.66 -5.21
C MET A 332 22.32 2.81 -4.31
N GLY A 333 22.16 2.66 -2.99
CA GLY A 333 22.53 3.68 -2.00
C GLY A 333 24.04 3.81 -1.77
N SER A 334 24.39 4.71 -0.87
CA SER A 334 25.77 5.08 -0.51
C SER A 334 26.51 4.00 0.28
N SER A 335 25.78 3.09 0.95
CA SER A 335 26.36 2.08 1.84
C SER A 335 25.91 0.63 1.57
N PRO A 336 26.12 0.05 0.36
CA PRO A 336 25.61 -1.28 0.02
C PRO A 336 26.12 -2.43 0.91
N SER A 337 27.27 -2.25 1.57
CA SER A 337 27.84 -3.25 2.48
C SER A 337 27.02 -3.47 3.75
N THR A 338 26.09 -2.57 4.10
CA THR A 338 25.25 -2.68 5.31
C THR A 338 23.90 -3.34 5.04
N CYS A 339 23.53 -3.58 3.78
CA CYS A 339 22.19 -4.06 3.41
C CYS A 339 21.80 -5.36 4.12
N SER A 340 22.69 -6.35 4.17
CA SER A 340 22.39 -7.63 4.83
C SER A 340 22.10 -7.49 6.33
N GLN A 341 22.66 -6.48 7.00
CA GLN A 341 22.40 -6.23 8.42
C GLN A 341 21.06 -5.52 8.65
N ARG A 342 20.62 -4.73 7.67
CA ARG A 342 19.40 -3.93 7.69
C ARG A 342 18.17 -4.66 7.14
N ALA A 343 18.36 -5.78 6.43
CA ALA A 343 17.29 -6.60 5.85
C ALA A 343 16.52 -7.42 6.91
N ILE A 344 15.87 -6.74 7.85
CA ILE A 344 15.17 -7.34 9.00
C ILE A 344 14.04 -8.27 8.52
N GLY A 345 13.99 -9.48 9.06
CA GLY A 345 12.97 -10.48 8.70
C GLY A 345 13.18 -11.14 7.34
N CYS A 346 14.18 -10.72 6.57
CA CYS A 346 14.55 -11.36 5.32
C CYS A 346 15.54 -12.50 5.56
N THR A 347 15.38 -13.62 4.85
CA THR A 347 16.38 -14.69 4.85
C THR A 347 17.44 -14.40 3.77
N PRO A 348 18.74 -14.68 4.02
CA PRO A 348 19.83 -14.45 3.06
C PRO A 348 19.76 -15.32 1.80
#